data_AF-A0A2G9SF49-F1
#
_entry.id   AF-A0A2G9SF49-F1
#
_cell.length_a   1.000
_cell.length_b   1.000
_cell.length_c   1.000
_cell.angle_alpha   90.00
_cell.angle_beta   90.00
_cell.angle_gamma   90.00
#
_symmetry.space_group_name_H-M   'P 1'
#
loop_
_entity.id
_entity.type
_entity.pdbx_description
1 polymer ?
#
loop_
_entity_poly.entity_id
_entity_poly.type
_entity_poly.pdbx_seq_one_letter_code
_entity_poly.pdbx_strand_id
1 'polypeptide(L)'
;VSKTGAEGAVLDEAKNINKSLSALGNVISSLAEGSKGYVPYRDSKMTRILQDSLGGNCRTTMFICCSPSSYNDAETKSTLMFGQRAKTIKNTASVNLELTAEQWKKKFEKEKEKNKTMKETIQRLEAELSRWRNGENVPETEQLSDNEQIIPETCDETPVNDNNSSIVIRISEEERRKYEEEIRKMYKQMDDKDDEINQHSQLVEKLKQQMLDQEELLVSTRGDNDKVQMELSRLQSENDCAKEEVKEVLQALEELAVNYDQKSQEVDEKTIQNKILADELSQKVASLLSLESDLHRLQEFSTHQRKRIAEVLNGLMKDLSEFSVIVGNGEFKL
;
A
#
# COMPACT_ATOMS: atom_id res chain seq x y z
N VAL A 1 3.46 -4.23 28.41
CA VAL A 1 2.36 -5.03 29.02
C VAL A 1 2.76 -5.70 30.32
N SER A 2 3.97 -6.27 30.45
CA SER A 2 4.41 -6.95 31.70
C SER A 2 4.34 -6.09 32.98
N LYS A 3 4.60 -4.78 32.90
CA LYS A 3 4.50 -3.85 34.05
C LYS A 3 3.08 -3.65 34.60
N THR A 4 2.04 -4.01 33.85
CA THR A 4 0.64 -3.74 34.27
C THR A 4 0.06 -4.85 35.15
N GLY A 5 0.71 -6.01 35.28
CA GLY A 5 0.22 -7.13 36.09
C GLY A 5 -1.15 -7.68 35.64
N ALA A 6 -1.56 -7.39 34.39
CA ALA A 6 -2.86 -7.78 33.88
C ALA A 6 -2.86 -9.27 33.49
N GLU A 7 -3.91 -9.99 33.88
CA GLU A 7 -4.10 -11.41 33.59
C GLU A 7 -5.45 -11.68 32.90
N GLY A 8 -5.56 -12.83 32.23
CA GLY A 8 -6.80 -13.26 31.56
C GLY A 8 -7.29 -12.29 30.47
N ALA A 9 -8.59 -12.01 30.45
CA ALA A 9 -9.22 -11.17 29.43
C ALA A 9 -8.64 -9.73 29.37
N VAL A 10 -8.20 -9.20 30.52
CA VAL A 10 -7.60 -7.86 30.62
C VAL A 10 -6.23 -7.82 29.93
N LEU A 11 -5.48 -8.92 29.97
CA LEU A 11 -4.21 -9.03 29.26
C LEU A 11 -4.41 -9.02 27.75
N ASP A 12 -5.44 -9.70 27.25
CA ASP A 12 -5.73 -9.76 25.82
C ASP A 12 -6.26 -8.44 25.28
N GLU A 13 -7.06 -7.71 26.07
CA GLU A 13 -7.41 -6.32 25.77
C GLU A 13 -6.16 -5.43 25.72
N ALA A 14 -5.28 -5.52 26.73
CA ALA A 14 -4.05 -4.76 26.76
C ALA A 14 -3.14 -5.05 25.55
N LYS A 15 -3.07 -6.30 25.08
CA LYS A 15 -2.35 -6.65 23.84
C LYS A 15 -2.96 -5.96 22.62
N ASN A 16 -4.29 -5.97 22.50
CA ASN A 16 -4.99 -5.33 21.38
C ASN A 16 -4.79 -3.81 21.36
N ILE A 17 -4.80 -3.15 22.51
CA ILE A 17 -4.48 -1.71 22.63
C ILE A 17 -3.03 -1.45 22.21
N ASN A 18 -2.09 -2.28 22.67
CA ASN A 18 -0.68 -2.11 22.29
C ASN A 18 -0.45 -2.39 20.80
N LYS A 19 -1.27 -3.22 20.15
CA LYS A 19 -1.18 -3.47 18.71
C LYS A 19 -1.48 -2.21 17.89
N SER A 20 -2.54 -1.47 18.21
CA SER A 20 -2.86 -0.22 17.50
C SER A 20 -1.82 0.87 17.78
N LEU A 21 -1.32 0.98 19.02
CA LEU A 21 -0.24 1.91 19.36
C LEU A 21 1.09 1.57 18.68
N SER A 22 1.40 0.29 18.53
CA SER A 22 2.61 -0.16 17.81
C SER A 22 2.51 0.18 16.32
N ALA A 23 1.34 -0.06 15.70
CA ALA A 23 1.09 0.34 14.32
C ALA A 23 1.21 1.86 14.12
N LEU A 24 0.70 2.66 15.06
CA LEU A 24 0.88 4.11 15.06
C LEU A 24 2.37 4.49 15.15
N GLY A 25 3.14 3.82 16.00
CA GLY A 25 4.58 3.99 16.11
C GLY A 25 5.33 3.73 14.80
N ASN A 26 4.94 2.68 14.08
CA ASN A 26 5.52 2.34 12.77
C ASN A 26 5.21 3.41 11.73
N VAL A 27 3.94 3.83 11.63
CA VAL A 27 3.49 4.89 10.72
C VAL A 27 4.27 6.19 10.96
N ILE A 28 4.37 6.65 12.21
CA ILE A 28 5.13 7.85 12.57
C ILE A 28 6.60 7.73 12.18
N SER A 29 7.20 6.55 12.37
CA SER A 29 8.62 6.34 12.03
C SER A 29 8.85 6.41 10.52
N SER A 30 8.03 5.71 9.73
CA SER A 30 8.10 5.75 8.26
C SER A 30 7.93 7.15 7.69
N LEU A 31 7.02 7.93 8.27
CA LEU A 31 6.77 9.32 7.86
C LEU A 31 7.88 10.27 8.30
N ALA A 32 8.43 10.09 9.50
CA ALA A 32 9.51 10.93 10.02
C ALA A 32 10.82 10.75 9.23
N GLU A 33 11.06 9.56 8.68
CA GLU A 33 12.19 9.26 7.78
C GLU A 33 12.04 9.90 6.40
N GLY A 34 10.88 10.48 6.08
CA GLY A 34 10.61 11.07 4.77
C GLY A 34 10.54 10.04 3.65
N SER A 35 10.29 8.76 4.00
CA SER A 35 10.14 7.70 3.02
C SER A 35 8.97 8.03 2.09
N LYS A 36 9.26 8.20 0.79
CA LYS A 36 8.23 8.30 -0.25
C LYS A 36 7.57 6.94 -0.56
N GLY A 37 8.03 5.87 0.11
CA GLY A 37 7.51 4.52 -0.06
C GLY A 37 6.22 4.25 0.73
N TYR A 38 5.92 2.97 0.89
CA TYR A 38 4.72 2.52 1.59
C TYR A 38 4.73 2.91 3.08
N VAL A 39 3.68 3.58 3.53
CA VAL A 39 3.42 3.85 4.95
C VAL A 39 2.33 2.87 5.45
N PRO A 40 2.57 2.10 6.51
CA PRO A 40 1.72 0.97 6.92
C PRO A 40 0.45 1.41 7.67
N TYR A 41 -0.33 2.32 7.10
CA TYR A 41 -1.59 2.76 7.70
C TYR A 41 -2.58 1.61 7.91
N ARG A 42 -2.48 0.54 7.12
CA ARG A 42 -3.43 -0.59 7.12
C ARG A 42 -3.27 -1.55 8.31
N ASP A 43 -2.15 -1.49 9.03
CA ASP A 43 -1.83 -2.40 10.13
C ASP A 43 -2.78 -2.28 11.33
N SER A 44 -3.49 -1.14 11.45
CA SER A 44 -4.55 -0.97 12.43
C SER A 44 -5.73 -0.14 11.90
N LYS A 45 -6.93 -0.38 12.43
CA LYS A 45 -8.10 0.45 12.12
C LYS A 45 -7.89 1.92 12.53
N MET A 46 -7.20 2.16 13.65
CA MET A 46 -6.91 3.50 14.15
C MET A 46 -6.05 4.30 13.18
N THR A 47 -4.96 3.72 12.68
CA THR A 47 -4.05 4.38 11.73
C THR A 47 -4.70 4.63 10.37
N ARG A 48 -5.67 3.80 9.95
CA ARG A 48 -6.47 4.06 8.74
C ARG A 48 -7.40 5.25 8.91
N ILE A 49 -8.07 5.34 10.06
CA ILE A 49 -8.97 6.47 10.36
C ILE A 49 -8.16 7.78 10.48
N LEU A 50 -6.97 7.71 11.07
CA LEU A 50 -6.09 8.86 11.29
C LEU A 50 -5.13 9.13 10.11
N GLN A 51 -5.30 8.47 8.97
CA GLN A 51 -4.36 8.58 7.84
C GLN A 51 -4.18 10.04 7.40
N ASP A 52 -5.28 10.78 7.24
CA ASP A 52 -5.22 12.21 6.89
C ASP A 52 -4.58 13.06 7.99
N SER A 53 -4.80 12.68 9.26
CA SER A 53 -4.17 13.36 10.40
C SER A 53 -2.66 13.17 10.44
N LEU A 54 -2.16 12.01 10.02
CA LEU A 54 -0.75 11.65 10.21
C LEU A 54 0.13 11.93 9.00
N GLY A 55 -0.41 12.29 7.83
CA GLY A 55 0.41 12.59 6.65
C GLY A 55 -0.37 13.12 5.45
N GLY A 56 -1.60 13.59 5.66
CA GLY A 56 -2.52 13.93 4.57
C GLY A 56 -3.12 15.32 4.75
N ASN A 57 -4.41 15.45 4.40
CA ASN A 57 -5.12 16.72 4.44
C ASN A 57 -5.68 17.02 5.84
N CYS A 58 -4.81 17.38 6.79
CA CYS A 58 -5.24 17.76 8.14
C CYS A 58 -4.23 18.69 8.83
N ARG A 59 -4.73 19.58 9.69
CA ARG A 59 -3.92 20.33 10.65
C ARG A 59 -3.90 19.58 11.98
N THR A 60 -2.81 18.87 12.24
CA THR A 60 -2.71 17.94 13.36
C THR A 60 -1.95 18.54 14.53
N THR A 61 -2.51 18.40 15.73
CA THR A 61 -1.83 18.70 17.00
C THR A 61 -1.79 17.43 17.83
N MET A 62 -0.62 17.09 18.37
CA MET A 62 -0.44 15.90 19.19
C MET A 62 0.02 16.31 20.59
N PHE A 63 -0.74 15.88 21.61
CA PHE A 63 -0.36 16.04 23.01
C PHE A 63 0.30 14.75 23.49
N ILE A 64 1.55 14.86 23.95
CA ILE A 64 2.25 13.76 24.62
C ILE A 64 2.14 13.94 26.12
N CYS A 65 1.69 12.90 26.83
CA CYS A 65 1.50 12.92 28.28
C CYS A 65 2.58 12.08 28.94
N CYS A 66 3.35 12.68 29.85
CA CYS A 66 4.48 12.04 30.52
C CYS A 66 4.34 12.11 32.04
N SER A 67 4.89 11.11 32.75
CA SER A 67 4.98 11.11 34.20
C SER A 67 6.31 11.71 34.65
N PRO A 68 6.33 12.61 35.66
CA PRO A 68 7.57 13.15 36.21
C PRO A 68 8.26 12.18 37.19
N SER A 69 7.67 11.02 37.49
CA SER A 69 8.22 10.05 38.44
C SER A 69 9.40 9.29 37.85
N SER A 70 10.47 9.12 38.63
CA SER A 70 11.63 8.29 38.26
C SER A 70 11.26 6.82 38.02
N TYR A 71 10.18 6.33 38.64
CA TYR A 71 9.63 5.00 38.39
C TYR A 71 9.23 4.79 36.92
N ASN A 72 8.80 5.85 36.23
CA ASN A 72 8.34 5.81 34.85
C ASN A 72 9.38 6.35 33.85
N ASP A 73 10.62 6.60 34.26
CA ASP A 73 11.66 7.25 33.44
C ASP A 73 11.78 6.63 32.03
N ALA A 74 11.84 5.30 31.94
CA ALA A 74 11.94 4.59 30.67
C ALA A 74 10.73 4.83 29.73
N GLU A 75 9.52 4.88 30.27
CA GLU A 75 8.30 5.13 29.48
C GLU A 75 8.24 6.60 29.06
N THR A 76 8.56 7.52 29.99
CA THR A 76 8.62 8.95 29.72
C THR A 76 9.63 9.26 28.61
N LYS A 77 10.82 8.66 28.65
CA LYS A 77 11.81 8.78 27.56
C LYS A 77 11.26 8.27 26.22
N SER A 78 10.59 7.12 26.22
CA SER A 78 10.01 6.54 25.01
C SER A 78 8.94 7.45 24.38
N THR A 79 8.07 8.02 25.21
CA THR A 79 7.04 8.99 24.78
C THR A 79 7.64 10.29 24.21
N LEU A 80 8.70 10.82 24.83
CA LEU A 80 9.40 12.01 24.32
C LEU A 80 10.05 11.74 22.95
N MET A 81 10.72 10.58 22.79
CA MET A 81 11.33 10.18 21.52
C MET A 81 10.27 9.94 20.43
N PHE A 82 9.09 9.46 20.80
CA PHE A 82 7.95 9.37 19.89
C PHE A 82 7.49 10.77 19.43
N GLY A 83 7.31 11.72 20.37
CA GLY A 83 6.95 13.10 20.04
C GLY A 83 8.00 13.81 19.18
N GLN A 84 9.29 13.56 19.42
CA GLN A 84 10.38 14.10 18.60
C GLN A 84 10.30 13.65 17.15
N ARG A 85 9.99 12.36 16.91
CA ARG A 85 9.78 11.84 15.55
C ARG A 85 8.51 12.42 14.93
N ALA A 86 7.40 12.43 15.65
CA ALA A 86 6.14 12.98 15.16
C ALA A 86 6.26 14.45 14.74
N LYS A 87 7.13 15.23 15.42
CA LYS A 87 7.38 16.65 15.11
C LYS A 87 7.97 16.89 13.71
N THR A 88 8.65 15.93 13.10
CA THR A 88 9.29 16.13 11.78
C THR A 88 8.33 15.90 10.60
N ILE A 89 7.15 15.33 10.87
CA ILE A 89 6.15 15.01 9.86
C ILE A 89 5.50 16.29 9.33
N LYS A 90 5.32 16.36 8.00
CA LYS A 90 4.67 17.49 7.32
C LYS A 90 3.38 17.04 6.64
N ASN A 91 2.28 17.71 6.99
CA ASN A 91 0.99 17.54 6.33
C ASN A 91 0.75 18.61 5.26
N THR A 92 0.03 18.24 4.19
CA THR A 92 -0.39 19.15 3.14
C THR A 92 -1.87 19.47 3.31
N ALA A 93 -2.16 20.47 4.15
CA ALA A 93 -3.53 20.88 4.44
C ALA A 93 -4.11 21.76 3.32
N SER A 94 -5.30 21.40 2.83
CA SER A 94 -6.08 22.12 1.81
C SER A 94 -7.56 22.16 2.20
N VAL A 95 -8.27 23.21 1.78
CA VAL A 95 -9.69 23.34 2.12
C VAL A 95 -10.51 22.30 1.34
N ASN A 96 -11.27 21.48 2.07
CA ASN A 96 -12.17 20.51 1.48
C ASN A 96 -13.34 21.25 0.81
N LEU A 97 -13.44 21.13 -0.52
CA LEU A 97 -14.53 21.71 -1.31
C LEU A 97 -15.51 20.61 -1.69
N GLU A 98 -16.76 20.75 -1.26
CA GLU A 98 -17.86 19.93 -1.74
C GLU A 98 -18.46 20.59 -2.98
N LEU A 99 -18.21 20.00 -4.15
CA LEU A 99 -18.72 20.45 -5.44
C LEU A 99 -19.53 19.32 -6.07
N THR A 100 -20.59 19.67 -6.79
CA THR A 100 -21.35 18.69 -7.57
C THR A 100 -20.50 18.15 -8.72
N ALA A 101 -20.86 16.98 -9.25
CA ALA A 101 -20.17 16.40 -10.42
C ALA A 101 -20.16 17.37 -11.62
N GLU A 102 -21.24 18.13 -11.81
CA GLU A 102 -21.33 19.16 -12.85
C GLU A 102 -20.37 20.32 -12.63
N GLN A 103 -20.23 20.78 -11.37
CA GLN A 103 -19.28 21.84 -11.02
C GLN A 103 -17.83 21.38 -11.18
N TRP A 104 -17.52 20.14 -10.79
CA TRP A 104 -16.21 19.52 -11.05
C TRP A 104 -15.92 19.42 -12.54
N LYS A 105 -16.89 18.97 -13.35
CA LYS A 105 -16.77 18.89 -14.81
C LYS A 105 -16.51 20.28 -15.42
N LYS A 106 -17.27 21.29 -15.01
CA LYS A 106 -17.09 22.67 -15.48
C LYS A 106 -15.72 23.23 -15.12
N LYS A 107 -15.25 22.98 -13.89
CA LYS A 107 -13.91 23.39 -13.44
C LYS A 107 -12.81 22.68 -14.23
N PHE A 108 -12.95 21.39 -14.46
CA PHE A 108 -12.03 20.59 -15.27
C PHE A 108 -11.98 21.10 -16.72
N GLU A 109 -13.13 21.38 -17.34
CA GLU A 109 -13.21 21.86 -18.72
C GLU A 109 -12.59 23.24 -18.89
N LYS A 110 -12.81 24.14 -17.92
CA LYS A 110 -12.12 25.44 -17.87
C LYS A 110 -10.60 25.29 -17.76
N GLU A 111 -10.12 24.36 -16.93
CA GLU A 111 -8.69 24.14 -16.75
C GLU A 111 -8.06 23.43 -17.97
N LYS A 112 -8.82 22.55 -18.63
CA LYS A 112 -8.43 21.91 -19.90
C LYS A 112 -8.27 22.93 -21.02
N GLU A 113 -9.20 23.88 -21.15
CA GLU A 113 -9.11 24.92 -22.18
C GLU A 113 -7.89 25.83 -21.96
N LYS A 114 -7.63 26.24 -20.71
CA LYS A 114 -6.40 26.97 -20.38
C LYS A 114 -5.14 26.17 -20.73
N ASN A 115 -5.13 24.88 -20.43
CA ASN A 115 -3.98 24.02 -20.73
C ASN A 115 -3.77 23.90 -22.25
N LYS A 116 -4.86 23.82 -23.02
CA LYS A 116 -4.82 23.83 -24.49
C LYS A 116 -4.28 25.15 -25.02
N THR A 117 -4.79 26.29 -24.56
CA THR A 117 -4.28 27.60 -24.97
C THR A 117 -2.81 27.77 -24.61
N MET A 118 -2.39 27.33 -23.42
CA MET A 118 -0.99 27.35 -22.99
C MET A 118 -0.10 26.48 -23.88
N LYS A 119 -0.57 25.28 -24.26
CA LYS A 119 0.17 24.40 -25.19
C LYS A 119 0.28 24.98 -26.59
N GLU A 120 -0.79 25.58 -27.11
CA GLU A 120 -0.77 26.24 -28.42
C GLU A 120 0.15 27.46 -28.44
N THR A 121 0.21 28.22 -27.34
CA THR A 121 1.19 29.30 -27.19
C THR A 121 2.61 28.76 -27.10
N ILE A 122 2.85 27.68 -26.35
CA ILE A 122 4.18 27.06 -26.26
C ILE A 122 4.62 26.54 -27.64
N GLN A 123 3.77 25.82 -28.37
CA GLN A 123 4.12 25.32 -29.71
C GLN A 123 4.40 26.45 -30.71
N ARG A 124 3.63 27.53 -30.65
CA ARG A 124 3.89 28.71 -31.50
C ARG A 124 5.25 29.33 -31.16
N LEU A 125 5.53 29.53 -29.88
CA LEU A 125 6.82 30.08 -29.42
C LEU A 125 8.00 29.15 -29.74
N GLU A 126 7.83 27.83 -29.63
CA GLU A 126 8.84 26.83 -29.99
C GLU A 126 9.11 26.79 -31.50
N ALA A 127 8.06 26.88 -32.33
CA ALA A 127 8.18 26.93 -33.79
C ALA A 127 8.87 28.22 -34.25
N GLU A 128 8.52 29.34 -33.63
CA GLU A 128 9.18 30.62 -33.84
C GLU A 128 10.67 30.54 -33.46
N LEU A 129 10.99 30.13 -32.23
CA LEU A 129 12.38 29.93 -31.77
C LEU A 129 13.19 28.99 -32.69
N SER A 130 12.56 27.95 -33.25
CA SER A 130 13.21 27.02 -34.17
C SER A 130 13.55 27.67 -35.52
N ARG A 131 12.68 28.53 -36.06
CA ARG A 131 12.97 29.30 -37.28
C ARG A 131 14.11 30.29 -37.07
N TRP A 132 14.07 31.04 -35.97
CA TRP A 132 15.15 31.95 -35.58
C TRP A 132 16.50 31.22 -35.45
N ARG A 133 16.53 30.02 -34.86
CA ARG A 133 17.75 29.20 -34.74
C ARG A 133 18.28 28.67 -36.06
N ASN A 134 17.44 28.52 -37.08
CA ASN A 134 17.82 28.05 -38.42
C ASN A 134 18.29 29.20 -39.34
N GLY A 135 18.34 30.44 -38.85
CA GLY A 135 18.78 31.62 -39.62
C GLY A 135 17.72 32.18 -40.56
N GLU A 136 16.48 31.69 -40.47
CA GLU A 136 15.33 32.25 -41.18
C GLU A 136 14.70 33.37 -40.36
N ASN A 137 14.39 34.49 -40.99
CA ASN A 137 13.73 35.62 -40.34
C ASN A 137 12.21 35.39 -40.37
N VAL A 138 11.57 35.38 -39.21
CA VAL A 138 10.10 35.22 -39.11
C VAL A 138 9.46 36.56 -39.49
N PRO A 139 8.53 36.64 -40.44
CA PRO A 139 7.87 37.89 -40.81
C PRO A 139 7.13 38.55 -39.62
N GLU A 140 7.16 39.88 -39.49
CA GLU A 140 6.49 40.65 -38.41
C GLU A 140 4.99 40.33 -38.25
N THR A 141 4.35 39.81 -39.30
CA THR A 141 2.94 39.41 -39.34
C THR A 141 2.66 38.01 -38.75
N GLU A 142 3.68 37.15 -38.62
CA GLU A 142 3.60 35.83 -37.96
C GLU A 142 4.32 35.79 -36.61
N GLN A 143 5.23 36.74 -36.37
CA GLN A 143 5.76 37.02 -35.04
C GLN A 143 4.59 37.40 -34.11
N LEU A 144 4.56 36.83 -32.91
CA LEU A 144 3.71 37.35 -31.84
C LEU A 144 4.30 38.68 -31.37
N SER A 145 4.14 39.72 -32.19
CA SER A 145 4.41 41.09 -31.80
C SER A 145 3.28 41.57 -30.89
N ASP A 146 3.64 42.09 -29.72
CA ASP A 146 2.94 43.26 -29.19
C ASP A 146 3.17 44.36 -30.25
N ASN A 147 2.34 44.42 -31.30
CA ASN A 147 2.23 45.48 -32.32
C ASN A 147 3.08 46.75 -32.02
N GLU A 148 4.03 47.24 -32.82
CA GLU A 148 3.97 47.57 -34.25
C GLU A 148 5.38 47.67 -34.91
N GLN A 149 5.51 46.93 -36.01
CA GLN A 149 6.24 47.10 -37.28
C GLN A 149 7.31 48.20 -37.50
N ILE A 150 8.42 47.82 -38.16
CA ILE A 150 8.78 48.11 -39.58
C ILE A 150 10.30 47.95 -39.79
N ILE A 151 10.68 47.10 -40.75
CA ILE A 151 11.96 47.17 -41.50
C ILE A 151 11.68 46.90 -42.99
N PRO A 152 12.65 46.98 -43.94
CA PRO A 152 13.76 47.92 -44.24
C PRO A 152 13.80 48.33 -45.74
N GLU A 153 14.68 49.25 -46.15
CA GLU A 153 15.34 49.17 -47.49
C GLU A 153 16.72 49.88 -47.42
N THR A 154 17.82 49.11 -47.38
CA THR A 154 18.90 48.93 -48.41
C THR A 154 19.60 50.24 -48.84
N CYS A 155 20.92 50.35 -49.04
CA CYS A 155 22.02 49.42 -49.30
C CYS A 155 23.39 50.14 -49.20
N ASP A 156 24.43 49.33 -48.95
CA ASP A 156 25.83 49.35 -49.40
C ASP A 156 26.78 50.57 -49.25
N GLU A 157 27.86 50.28 -48.48
CA GLU A 157 29.31 50.43 -48.77
C GLU A 157 29.80 51.64 -49.58
N THR A 158 30.81 52.45 -49.23
CA THR A 158 31.94 52.45 -48.26
C THR A 158 32.45 53.91 -48.19
N PRO A 159 33.10 54.38 -47.11
CA PRO A 159 33.70 55.70 -47.09
C PRO A 159 35.23 55.68 -47.27
N VAL A 160 35.73 56.85 -47.67
CA VAL A 160 37.07 57.44 -47.43
C VAL A 160 38.12 57.31 -48.53
N ASN A 161 38.41 58.43 -49.21
CA ASN A 161 39.67 59.21 -49.12
C ASN A 161 39.56 60.43 -50.09
N ASP A 162 40.16 61.61 -49.91
CA ASP A 162 41.20 62.08 -49.00
C ASP A 162 41.09 63.63 -48.88
N ASN A 163 41.80 64.10 -47.87
CA ASN A 163 41.91 65.41 -47.27
C ASN A 163 42.10 66.65 -48.17
N ASN A 164 41.62 67.75 -47.57
CA ASN A 164 42.23 69.07 -47.43
C ASN A 164 42.64 69.83 -48.70
N SER A 165 42.00 70.98 -48.89
CA SER A 165 42.67 72.22 -48.45
C SER A 165 41.68 73.37 -48.29
N SER A 166 41.75 74.00 -47.11
CA SER A 166 41.68 75.44 -46.88
C SER A 166 41.18 76.29 -48.07
N ILE A 167 39.86 76.50 -48.12
CA ILE A 167 39.28 77.65 -48.78
C ILE A 167 38.41 78.37 -47.75
N VAL A 168 38.74 79.64 -47.49
CA VAL A 168 37.90 80.56 -46.73
C VAL A 168 36.64 80.78 -47.56
N ILE A 169 35.60 79.97 -47.32
CA ILE A 169 34.26 80.28 -47.82
C ILE A 169 33.67 81.23 -46.80
N ARG A 170 33.40 82.47 -47.23
CA ARG A 170 32.40 83.29 -46.55
C ARG A 170 31.07 82.56 -46.73
N ILE A 171 30.79 81.66 -45.78
CA ILE A 171 29.55 80.88 -45.74
C ILE A 171 28.41 81.90 -45.65
N SER A 172 27.57 81.98 -46.69
CA SER A 172 26.36 82.81 -46.65
C SER A 172 25.54 82.44 -45.41
N GLU A 173 24.79 83.37 -44.80
CA GLU A 173 23.89 83.02 -43.67
C GLU A 173 22.98 81.81 -44.00
N GLU A 174 22.71 81.60 -45.28
CA GLU A 174 21.99 80.45 -45.82
C GLU A 174 22.75 79.12 -45.71
N GLU A 175 24.07 79.10 -45.94
CA GLU A 175 24.88 77.89 -45.82
C GLU A 175 25.13 77.54 -44.35
N ARG A 176 25.26 78.54 -43.47
CA ARG A 176 25.33 78.33 -42.01
C ARG A 176 24.02 77.76 -41.46
N ARG A 177 22.87 78.23 -41.95
CA ARG A 177 21.56 77.63 -41.64
C ARG A 177 21.47 76.17 -42.07
N LYS A 178 21.98 75.84 -43.26
CA LYS A 178 22.00 74.44 -43.74
C LYS A 178 22.80 73.54 -42.81
N TYR A 179 23.99 73.97 -42.37
CA TYR A 179 24.80 73.20 -41.43
C TYR A 179 24.14 73.08 -40.04
N GLU A 180 23.49 74.14 -39.53
CA GLU A 180 22.74 74.07 -38.27
C GLU A 180 21.51 73.15 -38.36
N GLU A 181 20.84 73.09 -39.51
CA GLU A 181 19.75 72.15 -39.79
C GLU A 181 20.24 70.70 -39.92
N GLU A 182 21.40 70.48 -40.54
CA GLU A 182 22.04 69.16 -40.59
C GLU A 182 22.45 68.66 -39.21
N ILE A 183 23.03 69.51 -38.37
CA ILE A 183 23.37 69.17 -36.99
C ILE A 183 22.12 68.80 -36.20
N ARG A 184 21.01 69.55 -36.34
CA ARG A 184 19.72 69.19 -35.71
C ARG A 184 19.19 67.85 -36.21
N LYS A 185 19.30 67.56 -37.51
CA LYS A 185 18.90 66.27 -38.07
C LYS A 185 19.73 65.13 -37.48
N MET A 186 21.04 65.31 -37.34
CA MET A 186 21.95 64.33 -36.73
C MET A 186 21.60 64.06 -35.26
N TYR A 187 21.37 65.09 -34.45
CA TYR A 187 20.97 64.89 -33.05
C TYR A 187 19.62 64.17 -32.93
N LYS A 188 18.66 64.51 -33.79
CA LYS A 188 17.38 63.81 -33.82
C LYS A 188 17.52 62.33 -34.18
N GLN A 189 18.34 62.01 -35.19
CA GLN A 189 18.62 60.61 -35.54
C GLN A 189 19.31 59.84 -34.42
N MET A 190 20.15 60.51 -33.62
CA MET A 190 20.82 59.87 -32.49
C MET A 190 19.84 59.57 -31.36
N ASP A 191 18.95 60.51 -31.03
CA ASP A 191 17.87 60.28 -30.05
C ASP A 191 16.95 59.12 -30.50
N ASP A 192 16.54 59.12 -31.77
CA ASP A 192 15.70 58.06 -32.34
C ASP A 192 16.41 56.67 -32.26
N LYS A 193 17.74 56.64 -32.47
CA LYS A 193 18.55 55.42 -32.38
C LYS A 193 18.75 54.95 -30.93
N ASP A 194 18.90 55.86 -29.98
CA ASP A 194 18.99 55.52 -28.56
C ASP A 194 17.66 54.93 -28.05
N ASP A 195 16.52 55.44 -28.54
CA ASP A 195 15.20 54.87 -28.25
C ASP A 195 15.02 53.46 -28.84
N GLU A 196 15.47 53.22 -30.09
CA GLU A 196 15.51 51.88 -30.70
C GLU A 196 16.38 50.91 -29.89
N ILE A 197 17.57 51.33 -29.46
CA ILE A 197 18.49 50.51 -28.64
C ILE A 197 17.83 50.13 -27.30
N ASN A 198 17.11 51.07 -26.67
CA ASN A 198 16.37 50.80 -25.45
C ASN A 198 15.24 49.79 -25.66
N GLN A 199 14.47 49.91 -26.75
CA GLN A 199 13.44 48.93 -27.08
C GLN A 199 14.02 47.54 -27.34
N HIS A 200 15.09 47.44 -28.13
CA HIS A 200 15.77 46.18 -28.37
C HIS A 200 16.33 45.57 -27.08
N SER A 201 16.90 46.38 -26.19
CA SER A 201 17.41 45.91 -24.90
C SER A 201 16.30 45.33 -24.01
N GLN A 202 15.13 45.99 -23.97
CA GLN A 202 13.97 45.48 -23.22
C GLN A 202 13.42 44.18 -23.82
N LEU A 203 13.38 44.08 -25.15
CA LEU A 203 12.93 42.87 -25.84
C LEU A 203 13.88 41.69 -25.57
N VAL A 204 15.19 41.92 -25.65
CA VAL A 204 16.20 40.90 -25.34
C VAL A 204 16.05 40.40 -23.91
N GLU A 205 15.84 41.30 -22.93
CA GLU A 205 15.66 40.89 -21.53
C GLU A 205 14.38 40.06 -21.34
N LYS A 206 13.27 40.43 -22.01
CA LYS A 206 12.03 39.64 -22.01
C LYS A 206 12.23 38.24 -22.61
N LEU A 207 12.90 38.13 -23.76
CA LEU A 207 13.19 36.85 -24.41
C LEU A 207 14.09 35.97 -23.54
N LYS A 208 15.06 36.59 -22.85
CA LYS A 208 15.96 35.88 -21.93
C LYS A 208 15.20 35.33 -20.72
N GLN A 209 14.25 36.08 -20.19
CA GLN A 209 13.36 35.61 -19.13
C GLN A 209 12.48 34.44 -19.61
N GLN A 210 11.88 34.55 -20.80
CA GLN A 210 11.08 33.45 -21.37
C GLN A 210 11.88 32.17 -21.57
N MET A 211 13.14 32.29 -22.02
CA MET A 211 14.04 31.13 -22.13
C MET A 211 14.32 30.47 -20.77
N LEU A 212 14.55 31.26 -19.72
CA LEU A 212 14.77 30.74 -18.38
C LEU A 212 13.54 30.00 -17.85
N ASP A 213 12.35 30.57 -18.05
CA ASP A 213 11.09 29.96 -17.62
C ASP A 213 10.82 28.63 -18.38
N GLN A 214 11.15 28.57 -19.67
CA GLN A 214 11.08 27.34 -20.47
C GLN A 214 12.06 26.27 -19.97
N GLU A 215 13.29 26.66 -19.64
CA GLU A 215 14.30 25.72 -19.13
C GLU A 215 13.90 25.15 -17.77
N GLU A 216 13.34 25.98 -16.88
CA GLU A 216 12.77 25.53 -15.61
C GLU A 216 11.62 24.53 -15.82
N LEU A 217 10.72 24.79 -16.77
CA LEU A 217 9.62 23.88 -17.09
C LEU A 217 10.13 22.53 -17.63
N LEU A 218 11.15 22.53 -18.49
CA LEU A 218 11.77 21.32 -19.02
C LEU A 218 12.44 20.50 -17.91
N VAL A 219 13.15 21.15 -16.99
CA VAL A 219 13.76 20.51 -15.82
C VAL A 219 12.67 19.92 -14.93
N SER A 220 11.58 20.65 -14.66
CA SER A 220 10.45 20.15 -13.88
C SER A 220 9.81 18.92 -14.55
N THR A 221 9.57 18.99 -15.86
CA THR A 221 8.93 17.91 -16.63
C THR A 221 9.81 16.65 -16.67
N ARG A 222 11.14 16.81 -16.85
CA ARG A 222 12.08 15.69 -16.74
C ARG A 222 12.05 15.06 -15.35
N GLY A 223 12.08 15.89 -14.31
CA GLY A 223 12.00 15.41 -12.93
C GLY A 223 10.70 14.67 -12.62
N ASP A 224 9.57 15.09 -13.20
CA ASP A 224 8.31 14.37 -13.06
C ASP A 224 8.28 13.07 -13.86
N ASN A 225 8.89 13.04 -15.06
CA ASN A 225 9.06 11.81 -15.83
C ASN A 225 9.88 10.77 -15.06
N ASP A 226 10.99 11.19 -14.45
CA ASP A 226 11.83 10.32 -13.62
C ASP A 226 11.06 9.77 -12.41
N LYS A 227 10.21 10.59 -11.76
CA LYS A 227 9.33 10.12 -10.68
C LYS A 227 8.35 9.06 -11.16
N VAL A 228 7.72 9.29 -12.31
CA VAL A 228 6.78 8.32 -12.91
C VAL A 228 7.50 7.03 -13.28
N GLN A 229 8.71 7.12 -13.85
CA GLN A 229 9.54 5.96 -14.17
C GLN A 229 9.90 5.15 -12.91
N MET A 230 10.29 5.82 -11.83
CA MET A 230 10.58 5.16 -10.55
C MET A 230 9.34 4.48 -9.95
N GLU A 231 8.18 5.13 -9.97
CA GLU A 231 6.91 4.53 -9.52
C GLU A 231 6.51 3.32 -10.37
N LEU A 232 6.71 3.40 -11.69
CA LEU A 232 6.43 2.28 -12.58
C LEU A 232 7.33 1.08 -12.27
N SER A 233 8.63 1.29 -12.07
CA SER A 233 9.57 0.23 -11.67
C SER A 233 9.25 -0.33 -10.28
N ARG A 234 8.84 0.52 -9.32
CA ARG A 234 8.39 0.08 -7.99
C ARG A 234 7.16 -0.82 -8.09
N LEU A 235 6.13 -0.39 -8.84
CA LEU A 235 4.91 -1.16 -9.05
C LEU A 235 5.16 -2.48 -9.78
N GLN A 236 6.10 -2.50 -10.74
CA GLN A 236 6.52 -3.74 -11.39
C GLN A 236 7.14 -4.72 -10.39
N SER A 237 8.07 -4.25 -9.54
CA SER A 237 8.70 -5.08 -8.50
C SER A 237 7.67 -5.59 -7.48
N GLU A 238 6.72 -4.76 -7.06
CA GLU A 238 5.63 -5.17 -6.16
C GLU A 238 4.72 -6.22 -6.82
N ASN A 239 4.43 -6.07 -8.11
CA ASN A 239 3.64 -7.03 -8.86
C ASN A 239 4.34 -8.39 -8.96
N ASP A 240 5.64 -8.40 -9.23
CA ASP A 240 6.41 -9.65 -9.33
C ASP A 240 6.60 -10.32 -7.96
N CYS A 241 6.78 -9.54 -6.88
CA CYS A 241 6.76 -10.06 -5.52
C CYS A 241 5.42 -10.73 -5.19
N ALA A 242 4.30 -10.06 -5.49
CA ALA A 242 2.96 -10.60 -5.26
C ALA A 242 2.68 -11.87 -6.10
N LYS A 243 3.23 -11.98 -7.33
CA LYS A 243 3.13 -13.21 -8.13
C LYS A 243 3.85 -14.38 -7.47
N GLU A 244 5.03 -14.14 -6.89
CA GLU A 244 5.76 -15.21 -6.21
C GLU A 244 5.04 -15.65 -4.93
N GLU A 245 4.47 -14.73 -4.15
CA GLU A 245 3.62 -15.06 -3.01
C GLU A 245 2.41 -15.92 -3.41
N VAL A 246 1.73 -15.56 -4.51
CA VAL A 246 0.60 -16.36 -5.03
C VAL A 246 1.05 -17.76 -5.43
N LYS A 247 2.23 -17.88 -6.04
CA LYS A 247 2.81 -19.18 -6.43
C LYS A 247 3.13 -20.05 -5.22
N GLU A 248 3.70 -19.48 -4.16
CA GLU A 248 3.93 -20.19 -2.88
C GLU A 248 2.62 -20.66 -2.25
N VAL A 249 1.58 -19.82 -2.25
CA VAL A 249 0.26 -20.20 -1.73
C VAL A 249 -0.37 -21.34 -2.54
N LEU A 250 -0.26 -21.30 -3.87
CA LEU A 250 -0.75 -22.38 -4.72
C LEU A 250 -0.02 -23.69 -4.43
N GLN A 251 1.29 -23.67 -4.27
CA GLN A 251 2.07 -24.86 -3.90
C GLN A 251 1.64 -25.42 -2.54
N ALA A 252 1.44 -24.55 -1.53
CA ALA A 252 0.96 -24.98 -0.21
C ALA A 252 -0.46 -25.59 -0.28
N LEU A 253 -1.34 -25.08 -1.15
CA LEU A 253 -2.67 -25.65 -1.36
C LEU A 253 -2.60 -27.02 -2.06
N GLU A 254 -1.70 -27.21 -3.02
CA GLU A 254 -1.44 -28.51 -3.64
C GLU A 254 -0.94 -29.54 -2.61
N GLU A 255 0.02 -29.16 -1.77
CA GLU A 255 0.51 -30.02 -0.68
C GLU A 255 -0.59 -30.38 0.31
N LEU A 256 -1.45 -29.41 0.68
CA LEU A 256 -2.58 -29.65 1.57
C LEU A 256 -3.62 -30.58 0.95
N ALA A 257 -3.88 -30.46 -0.35
CA ALA A 257 -4.80 -31.34 -1.07
C ALA A 257 -4.31 -32.80 -1.06
N VAL A 258 -3.01 -33.02 -1.30
CA VAL A 258 -2.40 -34.36 -1.21
C VAL A 258 -2.48 -34.92 0.21
N ASN A 259 -2.21 -34.09 1.23
CA ASN A 259 -2.31 -34.51 2.62
C ASN A 259 -3.75 -34.90 3.01
N TYR A 260 -4.74 -34.13 2.54
CA TYR A 260 -6.15 -34.43 2.76
C TYR A 260 -6.56 -35.76 2.11
N ASP A 261 -6.13 -36.02 0.88
CA ASP A 261 -6.41 -37.29 0.20
C ASP A 261 -5.80 -38.48 0.95
N GLN A 262 -4.55 -38.36 1.40
CA GLN A 262 -3.89 -39.37 2.22
C GLN A 262 -4.64 -39.61 3.55
N LYS A 263 -5.06 -38.55 4.23
CA LYS A 263 -5.86 -38.67 5.46
C LYS A 263 -7.22 -39.30 5.22
N SER A 264 -7.85 -39.01 4.08
CA SER A 264 -9.10 -39.65 3.68
C SER A 264 -8.91 -41.16 3.52
N GLN A 265 -7.85 -41.59 2.82
CA GLN A 265 -7.53 -43.00 2.64
C GLN A 265 -7.25 -43.69 3.98
N GLU A 266 -6.49 -43.07 4.89
CA GLU A 266 -6.26 -43.61 6.24
C GLU A 266 -7.56 -43.80 7.03
N VAL A 267 -8.51 -42.86 6.92
CA VAL A 267 -9.83 -42.96 7.57
C VAL A 267 -10.62 -44.14 6.98
N ASP A 268 -10.60 -44.32 5.66
CA ASP A 268 -11.28 -45.44 5.01
C ASP A 268 -10.68 -46.79 5.44
N GLU A 269 -9.35 -46.91 5.48
CA GLU A 269 -8.67 -48.11 5.98
C GLU A 269 -9.02 -48.41 7.43
N LYS A 270 -9.02 -47.40 8.30
CA LYS A 270 -9.42 -47.54 9.71
C LYS A 270 -10.88 -47.91 9.87
N THR A 271 -11.74 -47.40 9.01
CA THR A 271 -13.16 -47.75 8.99
C THR A 271 -13.36 -49.22 8.63
N ILE A 272 -12.63 -49.73 7.64
CA ILE A 272 -12.64 -51.15 7.27
C ILE A 272 -12.11 -52.01 8.43
N GLN A 273 -10.99 -51.62 9.06
CA GLN A 273 -10.43 -52.32 10.22
C GLN A 273 -11.44 -52.40 11.39
N ASN A 274 -12.09 -51.28 11.71
CA ASN A 274 -13.11 -51.24 12.77
C ASN A 274 -14.30 -52.14 12.45
N LYS A 275 -14.71 -52.23 11.18
CA LYS A 275 -15.79 -53.12 10.75
C LYS A 275 -15.42 -54.59 10.97
N ILE A 276 -14.20 -54.98 10.58
CA ILE A 276 -13.71 -56.35 10.81
C ILE A 276 -13.68 -56.67 12.30
N LEU A 277 -13.17 -55.77 13.15
CA LEU A 277 -13.14 -55.96 14.59
C LEU A 277 -14.55 -56.05 15.21
N ALA A 278 -15.51 -55.29 14.70
CA ALA A 278 -16.90 -55.37 15.14
C ALA A 278 -17.55 -56.71 14.78
N ASP A 279 -17.26 -57.25 13.60
CA ASP A 279 -17.73 -58.57 13.16
C ASP A 279 -17.09 -59.69 14.01
N GLU A 280 -15.78 -59.61 14.26
CA GLU A 280 -15.07 -60.54 15.16
C GLU A 280 -15.64 -60.51 16.59
N LEU A 281 -15.88 -59.31 17.13
CA LEU A 281 -16.49 -59.14 18.45
C LEU A 281 -17.88 -59.77 18.48
N SER A 282 -18.70 -59.55 17.45
CA SER A 282 -20.04 -60.14 17.33
C SER A 282 -19.97 -61.67 17.29
N GLN A 283 -19.00 -62.25 16.57
CA GLN A 283 -18.78 -63.70 16.53
C GLN A 283 -18.35 -64.26 17.91
N LYS A 284 -17.50 -63.54 18.63
CA LYS A 284 -17.08 -63.92 19.99
C LYS A 284 -18.24 -63.85 20.97
N VAL A 285 -19.09 -62.82 20.90
CA VAL A 285 -20.30 -62.70 21.72
C VAL A 285 -21.25 -63.89 21.45
N ALA A 286 -21.49 -64.24 20.19
CA ALA A 286 -22.33 -65.39 19.84
C ALA A 286 -21.75 -66.71 20.40
N SER A 287 -20.42 -66.88 20.33
CA SER A 287 -19.74 -68.05 20.88
C SER A 287 -19.87 -68.13 22.41
N LEU A 288 -19.74 -66.99 23.10
CA LEU A 288 -19.91 -66.92 24.56
C LEU A 288 -21.35 -67.27 24.98
N LEU A 289 -22.36 -66.77 24.27
CA LEU A 289 -23.76 -67.10 24.53
C LEU A 289 -24.04 -68.61 24.33
N SER A 290 -23.43 -69.23 23.32
CA SER A 290 -23.51 -70.69 23.13
C SER A 290 -22.88 -71.44 24.30
N LEU A 291 -21.70 -71.01 24.75
CA LEU A 291 -20.99 -71.64 25.86
C LEU A 291 -21.73 -71.46 27.20
N GLU A 292 -22.36 -70.30 27.40
CA GLU A 292 -23.22 -70.02 28.56
C GLU A 292 -24.45 -70.95 28.58
N SER A 293 -25.08 -71.17 27.42
CA SER A 293 -26.19 -72.12 27.27
C SER A 293 -25.77 -73.57 27.58
N ASP A 294 -24.61 -74.01 27.07
CA ASP A 294 -24.07 -75.34 27.37
C ASP A 294 -23.72 -75.49 28.86
N LEU A 295 -23.15 -74.45 29.49
CA LEU A 295 -22.87 -74.42 30.92
C LEU A 295 -24.16 -74.53 31.74
N HIS A 296 -25.22 -73.81 31.34
CA HIS A 296 -26.53 -73.91 31.98
C HIS A 296 -27.10 -75.33 31.87
N ARG A 297 -27.04 -75.96 30.69
CA ARG A 297 -27.46 -77.36 30.50
C ARG A 297 -26.69 -78.34 31.37
N LEU A 298 -25.37 -78.15 31.51
CA LEU A 298 -24.53 -78.98 32.40
C LEU A 298 -24.88 -78.76 33.89
N GLN A 299 -25.18 -77.53 34.29
CA GLN A 299 -25.65 -77.23 35.64
C GLN A 299 -26.98 -77.93 35.92
N GLU A 300 -27.95 -77.86 35.01
CA GLU A 300 -29.23 -78.58 35.12
C GLU A 300 -29.02 -80.08 35.25
N PHE A 301 -28.20 -80.68 34.37
CA PHE A 301 -27.86 -82.10 34.44
C PHE A 301 -27.21 -82.48 35.77
N SER A 302 -26.26 -81.66 36.26
CA SER A 302 -25.61 -81.85 37.57
C SER A 302 -26.62 -81.80 38.73
N THR A 303 -27.56 -80.84 38.69
CA THR A 303 -28.62 -80.77 39.72
C THR A 303 -29.53 -81.98 39.66
N HIS A 304 -29.87 -82.48 38.47
CA HIS A 304 -30.70 -83.67 38.29
C HIS A 304 -30.00 -84.95 38.79
N GLN A 305 -28.72 -85.12 38.46
CA GLN A 305 -27.87 -86.18 39.00
C GLN A 305 -27.83 -86.17 40.53
N ARG A 306 -27.61 -84.98 41.14
CA ARG A 306 -27.63 -84.82 42.60
C ARG A 306 -28.97 -85.22 43.22
N LYS A 307 -30.09 -84.82 42.62
CA LYS A 307 -31.44 -85.23 43.07
C LYS A 307 -31.62 -86.75 43.01
N ARG A 308 -31.25 -87.37 41.89
CA ARG A 308 -31.35 -88.83 41.71
C ARG A 308 -30.50 -89.61 42.71
N ILE A 309 -29.26 -89.16 42.96
CA ILE A 309 -28.40 -89.76 43.99
C ILE A 309 -29.04 -89.63 45.38
N ALA A 310 -29.58 -88.46 45.71
CA ALA A 310 -30.27 -88.25 46.98
C ALA A 310 -31.52 -89.13 47.12
N GLU A 311 -32.32 -89.31 46.06
CA GLU A 311 -33.47 -90.21 46.03
C GLU A 311 -33.06 -91.67 46.25
N VAL A 312 -32.00 -92.14 45.57
CA VAL A 312 -31.47 -93.51 45.75
C VAL A 312 -30.95 -93.71 47.17
N LEU A 313 -30.19 -92.75 47.72
CA LEU A 313 -29.70 -92.81 49.09
C LEU A 313 -30.84 -92.82 50.12
N ASN A 314 -31.86 -91.98 49.92
CA ASN A 314 -33.05 -91.95 50.76
C ASN A 314 -33.84 -93.26 50.67
N GLY A 315 -33.97 -93.83 49.48
CA GLY A 315 -34.59 -95.14 49.27
C GLY A 315 -33.85 -96.24 50.03
N LEU A 316 -32.53 -96.32 49.86
CA LEU A 316 -31.69 -97.28 50.59
C LEU A 316 -31.78 -97.10 52.10
N MET A 317 -31.79 -95.86 52.61
CA MET A 317 -31.97 -95.56 54.04
C MET A 317 -33.34 -96.02 54.55
N LYS A 318 -34.40 -95.85 53.73
CA LYS A 318 -35.74 -96.32 54.05
C LYS A 318 -35.78 -97.84 54.11
N ASP A 319 -35.23 -98.53 53.11
CA ASP A 319 -35.14 -99.99 53.07
C ASP A 319 -34.33 -100.54 54.27
N LEU A 320 -33.22 -99.89 54.62
CA LEU A 320 -32.43 -100.18 55.82
C LEU A 320 -33.24 -100.01 57.11
N SER A 321 -34.04 -98.95 57.21
CA SER A 321 -34.93 -98.72 58.34
C SER A 321 -36.04 -99.76 58.42
N GLU A 322 -36.66 -100.12 57.30
CA GLU A 322 -37.69 -101.17 57.23
C GLU A 322 -37.09 -102.53 57.61
N PHE A 323 -35.90 -102.87 57.11
CA PHE A 323 -35.17 -104.08 57.50
C PHE A 323 -34.81 -104.09 58.99
N SER A 324 -34.37 -102.96 59.55
CA SER A 324 -34.10 -102.82 60.99
C SER A 324 -35.37 -103.01 61.84
N VAL A 325 -36.54 -102.59 61.35
CA VAL A 325 -37.83 -102.82 62.03
C VAL A 325 -38.22 -104.30 61.96
N ILE A 326 -38.01 -104.97 60.82
CA ILE A 326 -38.27 -106.41 60.66
C ILE A 326 -37.33 -107.25 61.54
N VAL A 327 -36.06 -106.88 61.65
CA VAL A 327 -35.07 -107.55 62.51
C VAL A 327 -35.28 -107.20 63.99
N GLY A 328 -35.72 -105.98 64.30
CA GLY A 328 -35.96 -105.49 65.66
C GLY A 328 -37.28 -106.01 66.29
N ASN A 329 -38.30 -106.24 65.48
CA ASN A 329 -39.54 -106.91 65.90
C ASN A 329 -39.37 -108.42 65.70
N GLY A 330 -38.70 -109.08 66.64
CA GLY A 330 -38.42 -110.51 66.57
C GLY A 330 -39.67 -111.39 66.38
N GLU A 331 -39.91 -111.83 65.15
CA GLU A 331 -40.52 -113.13 64.81
C GLU A 331 -39.83 -113.72 63.56
N PHE A 332 -38.58 -114.14 63.73
CA PHE A 332 -38.00 -115.17 62.85
C PHE A 332 -38.41 -116.55 63.42
N LYS A 333 -39.40 -117.18 62.80
CA LYS A 333 -39.50 -118.65 62.79
C LYS A 333 -38.89 -119.14 61.46
N LEU A 334 -38.03 -120.16 61.57
CA LEU A 334 -37.36 -120.85 60.45
C LEU A 334 -38.30 -121.13 59.28
#